data_AF-A0A0B0ELZ8-F1
#
_entry.id   AF-A0A0B0ELZ8-F1
#
_cell.length_a   1.000
_cell.length_b   1.000
_cell.length_c   1.000
_cell.angle_alpha   90.00
_cell.angle_beta   90.00
_cell.angle_gamma   90.00
#
_symmetry.space_group_name_H-M   'P 1'
#
loop_
_entity.id
_entity.type
_entity.pdbx_description
1 polymer ?
#
loop_
_entity_poly.entity_id
_entity_poly.type
_entity_poly.pdbx_seq_one_letter_code
_entity_poly.pdbx_strand_id
1 'polypeptide(L)'
;MKISKKVEARLLCTRKSVTVFFVGIFMLLSSMFFISNVNAEIFKATAYCSCKKCCDKDPSDKRYGITATGKRARWGTVAVDRRVIKLGSTLKIKRYPDTIFRLKMLVAP
;
A
#
# COMPACT_ATOMS: atom_id res chain seq x y z
N MET A 1 -55.03 -18.24 -28.71
CA MET A 1 -54.41 -17.00 -29.22
C MET A 1 -52.97 -17.31 -29.61
N LYS A 2 -52.68 -17.55 -30.90
CA LYS A 2 -51.33 -17.90 -31.38
C LYS A 2 -50.53 -16.62 -31.60
N ILE A 3 -49.62 -16.32 -30.69
CA ILE A 3 -48.67 -15.21 -30.85
C ILE A 3 -47.74 -15.59 -32.01
N SER A 4 -47.64 -14.70 -33.00
CA SER A 4 -46.87 -14.95 -34.23
C SER A 4 -45.40 -15.21 -33.89
N LYS A 5 -44.78 -16.24 -34.51
CA LYS A 5 -43.35 -16.57 -34.37
C LYS A 5 -42.43 -15.36 -34.61
N LYS A 6 -42.90 -14.36 -35.38
CA LYS A 6 -42.21 -13.09 -35.65
C LYS A 6 -42.15 -12.15 -34.43
N VAL A 7 -43.11 -12.26 -33.51
CA VAL A 7 -43.17 -11.50 -32.25
C VAL A 7 -42.26 -12.14 -31.20
N GLU A 8 -42.27 -13.47 -31.09
CA GLU A 8 -41.34 -14.21 -30.21
C GLU A 8 -39.87 -14.00 -30.61
N ALA A 9 -39.56 -14.08 -31.91
CA ALA A 9 -38.20 -13.82 -32.40
C ALA A 9 -37.74 -12.37 -32.14
N ARG A 10 -38.65 -11.39 -32.23
CA ARG A 10 -38.36 -10.00 -31.88
C ARG A 10 -38.07 -9.85 -30.39
N LEU A 11 -38.90 -10.42 -29.51
CA LEU A 11 -38.72 -10.40 -28.06
C LEU A 11 -37.42 -11.07 -27.61
N LEU A 12 -37.02 -12.17 -28.23
CA LEU A 12 -35.75 -12.86 -27.95
C LEU A 12 -34.53 -12.02 -28.37
N CYS A 13 -34.59 -11.33 -29.50
CA CYS A 13 -33.53 -10.43 -29.96
C CYS A 13 -33.39 -9.21 -29.04
N THR A 14 -34.52 -8.60 -28.63
CA THR A 14 -34.52 -7.47 -27.69
C THR A 14 -33.98 -7.88 -26.32
N ARG A 15 -34.34 -9.06 -25.81
CA ARG A 15 -33.78 -9.59 -24.54
C ARG A 15 -32.26 -9.76 -24.61
N LYS A 16 -31.71 -10.32 -25.69
CA LYS A 16 -30.25 -10.49 -25.85
C LYS A 16 -29.52 -9.15 -25.88
N SER A 17 -30.07 -8.17 -26.60
CA SER A 17 -29.48 -6.82 -26.71
C SER A 17 -29.44 -6.11 -25.35
N VAL A 18 -30.52 -6.21 -24.57
CA VAL A 18 -30.60 -5.62 -23.22
C VAL A 18 -29.58 -6.26 -22.27
N THR A 19 -29.44 -7.59 -22.28
CA THR A 19 -28.47 -8.28 -21.41
C THR A 19 -27.03 -7.86 -21.72
N VAL A 20 -26.67 -7.71 -23.00
CA VAL A 20 -25.31 -7.28 -23.40
C VAL A 20 -25.03 -5.86 -22.90
N PHE A 21 -26.03 -4.96 -22.94
CA PHE A 21 -25.91 -3.60 -22.43
C PHE A 21 -25.66 -3.57 -20.92
N PHE A 22 -26.42 -4.35 -20.15
CA PHE A 22 -26.26 -4.42 -18.69
C PHE A 22 -24.92 -5.04 -18.27
N VAL A 23 -24.43 -6.07 -18.99
CA VAL A 23 -23.11 -6.67 -18.72
C VAL A 23 -21.98 -5.68 -19.04
N GLY A 24 -22.09 -4.93 -20.14
CA GLY A 24 -21.12 -3.89 -20.50
C GLY A 24 -21.07 -2.74 -19.48
N ILE A 25 -22.24 -2.27 -19.04
CA ILE A 25 -22.37 -1.26 -17.98
C ILE A 25 -21.79 -1.77 -16.66
N PHE A 26 -22.03 -3.03 -16.29
CA PHE A 26 -21.47 -3.63 -15.08
C PHE A 26 -19.94 -3.77 -15.14
N MET A 27 -19.38 -4.15 -16.30
CA MET A 27 -17.92 -4.19 -16.52
C MET A 27 -17.28 -2.79 -16.46
N LEU A 28 -17.96 -1.77 -16.98
CA LEU A 28 -17.50 -0.39 -16.90
C LEU A 28 -17.58 0.15 -15.46
N LEU A 29 -18.67 -0.09 -14.74
CA LEU A 29 -18.86 0.36 -13.36
C LEU A 29 -17.92 -0.37 -12.38
N SER A 30 -17.65 -1.66 -12.59
CA SER A 30 -16.70 -2.40 -11.75
C SER A 30 -15.26 -1.91 -11.90
N SER A 31 -14.88 -1.40 -13.08
CA SER A 31 -13.55 -0.80 -13.29
C SER A 31 -13.30 0.44 -12.44
N MET A 32 -14.34 1.22 -12.14
CA MET A 32 -14.26 2.41 -11.27
C MET A 32 -14.10 2.05 -9.79
N PHE A 33 -14.48 0.83 -9.39
CA PHE A 33 -14.43 0.36 -8.00
C PHE A 33 -13.04 -0.12 -7.56
N PHE A 34 -12.19 -0.57 -8.49
CA PHE A 34 -10.87 -1.12 -8.16
C PHE A 34 -9.82 -0.06 -7.82
N ILE A 35 -9.99 1.20 -8.22
CA ILE A 35 -8.96 2.25 -8.05
C ILE A 35 -8.98 2.86 -6.63
N SER A 36 -10.02 2.65 -5.84
CA SER A 36 -10.31 3.45 -4.64
C SER A 36 -9.53 3.08 -3.36
N ASN A 37 -8.53 2.20 -3.39
CA ASN A 37 -8.05 1.56 -2.15
C ASN A 37 -6.52 1.58 -1.92
N VAL A 38 -5.85 2.70 -2.22
CA VAL A 38 -4.51 2.97 -1.67
C VAL A 38 -4.65 3.86 -0.44
N ASN A 39 -4.80 3.25 0.73
CA ASN A 39 -4.72 3.99 2.00
C ASN A 39 -3.30 4.53 2.17
N ALA A 40 -3.15 5.84 2.06
CA ALA A 40 -1.89 6.54 2.33
C ALA A 40 -2.00 7.26 3.68
N GLU A 41 -1.36 6.71 4.70
CA GLU A 41 -1.25 7.37 6.00
C GLU A 41 -0.13 8.43 5.98
N ILE A 42 -0.40 9.59 6.57
CA ILE A 42 0.55 10.70 6.64
C ILE A 42 1.33 10.60 7.96
N PHE A 43 2.66 10.50 7.86
CA PHE A 43 3.56 10.45 9.00
C PHE A 43 4.51 11.65 9.01
N LYS A 44 4.85 12.13 10.22
CA LYS A 44 5.96 13.05 10.41
C LYS A 44 7.27 12.26 10.39
N ALA A 45 8.12 12.54 9.41
CA ALA A 45 9.44 11.93 9.31
C ALA A 45 10.52 12.87 9.87
N THR A 46 11.41 12.32 10.69
CA THR A 46 12.60 13.01 11.23
C THR A 46 13.85 12.18 10.99
N ALA A 47 14.99 12.83 10.81
CA ALA A 47 16.29 12.18 10.69
C ALA A 47 17.09 12.34 11.99
N TYR A 48 17.88 11.33 12.35
CA TYR A 48 18.77 11.35 13.50
C TYR A 48 20.01 10.49 13.22
N CYS A 49 21.10 10.76 13.95
CA CYS A 49 22.34 9.98 13.88
C CYS A 49 22.45 8.96 15.01
N SER A 50 23.40 8.03 14.91
CA SER A 50 23.77 7.13 16.01
C SER A 50 24.57 7.82 17.13
N CYS A 51 24.84 9.11 16.99
CA CYS A 51 25.59 9.95 17.91
C CYS A 51 24.99 9.95 19.33
N LYS A 52 25.84 10.23 20.33
CA LYS A 52 25.45 10.28 21.76
C LYS A 52 24.25 11.20 22.02
N LYS A 53 24.16 12.36 21.35
CA LYS A 53 23.03 13.29 21.50
C LYS A 53 21.66 12.70 21.09
N CYS A 54 21.64 11.76 20.15
CA CYS A 54 20.40 11.21 19.60
C CYS A 54 20.03 9.83 20.16
N CYS A 55 21.04 9.04 20.54
CA CYS A 55 20.86 7.64 20.96
C CYS A 55 21.47 7.31 22.33
N ASP A 56 22.00 8.31 23.04
CA ASP A 56 22.70 8.17 24.33
C ASP A 56 23.78 7.08 24.35
N LYS A 57 24.40 6.83 23.19
CA LYS A 57 25.44 5.83 22.98
C LYS A 57 26.72 6.49 22.50
N ASP A 58 27.81 6.18 23.17
CA ASP A 58 29.14 6.63 22.78
C ASP A 58 29.64 5.79 21.59
N PRO A 59 30.42 6.34 20.64
CA PRO A 59 31.08 5.55 19.59
C PRO A 59 31.89 4.35 20.11
N SER A 60 32.39 4.40 21.35
CA SER A 60 33.07 3.29 22.01
C SER A 60 32.13 2.20 22.57
N ASP A 61 30.81 2.44 22.62
CA ASP A 61 29.85 1.44 23.07
C ASP A 61 29.71 0.30 22.07
N LYS A 62 29.70 -0.95 22.57
CA LYS A 62 29.43 -2.14 21.75
C LYS A 62 28.06 -2.09 21.05
N ARG A 63 27.12 -1.32 21.60
CA ARG A 63 25.77 -1.13 21.04
C ARG A 63 25.65 0.11 20.14
N TYR A 64 26.74 0.83 19.88
CA TYR A 64 26.74 2.00 19.00
C TYR A 64 26.26 1.64 17.59
N GLY A 65 25.25 2.36 17.11
CA GLY A 65 24.64 2.11 15.81
C GLY A 65 23.91 0.76 15.69
N ILE A 66 23.66 0.05 16.80
CA ILE A 66 22.86 -1.18 16.80
C ILE A 66 21.38 -0.81 16.99
N THR A 67 20.58 -1.25 16.01
CA THR A 67 19.12 -1.13 15.98
C THR A 67 18.49 -2.04 17.06
N ALA A 68 17.29 -1.73 17.55
CA ALA A 68 16.50 -2.59 18.45
C ALA A 68 16.17 -3.98 17.85
N THR A 69 16.34 -4.19 16.54
CA THR A 69 16.33 -5.53 15.91
C THR A 69 17.67 -6.25 15.95
N GLY A 70 18.69 -5.68 16.59
CA GLY A 70 20.03 -6.26 16.73
C GLY A 70 20.95 -6.10 15.51
N LYS A 71 20.52 -5.39 14.46
CA LYS A 71 21.32 -5.16 13.25
C LYS A 71 22.01 -3.80 13.29
N ARG A 72 23.12 -3.62 12.58
CA ARG A 72 23.77 -2.30 12.47
C ARG A 72 22.98 -1.38 11.54
N ALA A 73 22.75 -0.14 11.97
CA ALA A 73 22.10 0.89 11.19
C ALA A 73 22.96 1.27 9.99
N ARG A 74 22.30 1.47 8.85
CA ARG A 74 22.90 1.85 7.56
C ARG A 74 21.95 2.74 6.79
N TRP A 75 22.41 3.32 5.69
CA TRP A 75 21.53 4.03 4.76
C TRP A 75 20.31 3.16 4.41
N GLY A 76 19.11 3.75 4.46
CA GLY A 76 17.87 3.00 4.29
C GLY A 76 17.27 2.38 5.55
N THR A 77 17.89 2.56 6.72
CA THR A 77 17.34 2.13 8.02
C THR A 77 16.39 3.18 8.55
N VAL A 78 15.18 2.78 8.96
CA VAL A 78 14.14 3.70 9.44
C VAL A 78 13.62 3.21 10.79
N ALA A 79 13.47 4.13 11.75
CA ALA A 79 12.81 3.87 13.01
C ALA A 79 11.29 4.04 12.86
N VAL A 80 10.51 3.07 13.36
CA VAL A 80 9.04 3.13 13.34
C VAL A 80 8.46 2.60 14.65
N ASP A 81 7.26 3.08 14.99
CA ASP A 81 6.43 2.43 16.00
C ASP A 81 5.77 1.17 15.40
N ARG A 82 6.04 0.01 16.02
CA ARG A 82 5.50 -1.30 15.60
C ARG A 82 4.00 -1.45 15.78
N ARG A 83 3.40 -0.66 16.66
CA ARG A 83 1.95 -0.68 16.90
C ARG A 83 1.19 -0.11 15.72
N VAL A 84 1.80 0.85 15.02
CA VAL A 84 1.22 1.51 13.84
C VAL A 84 1.74 0.85 12.56
N ILE A 85 3.06 0.73 12.41
CA ILE A 85 3.68 0.16 11.21
C ILE A 85 4.39 -1.14 11.55
N LYS A 86 3.81 -2.25 11.09
CA LYS A 86 4.37 -3.59 11.31
C LYS A 86 5.72 -3.76 10.62
N LEU A 87 6.59 -4.56 11.25
CA LEU A 87 7.82 -5.03 10.62
C LEU A 87 7.51 -5.86 9.37
N GLY A 88 8.39 -5.81 8.38
CA GLY A 88 8.19 -6.43 7.06
C GLY A 88 7.53 -5.49 6.03
N SER A 89 6.88 -4.42 6.47
CA SER A 89 6.27 -3.43 5.58
C SER A 89 7.31 -2.66 4.73
N THR A 90 6.86 -2.14 3.60
CA THR A 90 7.64 -1.28 2.71
C THR A 90 7.18 0.16 2.85
N LEU A 91 8.12 1.08 3.11
CA LEU A 91 7.84 2.51 3.16
C LEU A 91 8.36 3.19 1.90
N LYS A 92 7.54 4.11 1.37
CA LYS A 92 7.92 5.07 0.34
C LYS A 92 7.85 6.47 0.95
N ILE A 93 8.99 7.14 1.03
CA ILE A 93 9.07 8.49 1.58
C ILE A 93 9.07 9.46 0.40
N LYS A 94 8.12 10.40 0.36
CA LYS A 94 7.95 11.33 -0.78
C LYS A 94 9.24 12.08 -1.17
N ARG A 95 10.07 12.42 -0.19
CA ARG A 95 11.37 13.10 -0.39
C ARG A 95 12.44 12.20 -1.02
N TYR A 96 12.27 10.88 -0.98
CA TYR A 96 13.18 9.88 -1.53
C TYR A 96 12.41 8.92 -2.46
N PRO A 97 11.92 9.40 -3.62
CA PRO A 97 11.01 8.64 -4.48
C PRO A 97 11.65 7.37 -5.06
N ASP A 98 12.98 7.39 -5.26
CA ASP A 98 13.74 6.28 -5.84
C ASP A 98 14.18 5.24 -4.79
N THR A 99 13.82 5.46 -3.52
CA THR A 99 14.23 4.57 -2.42
C THR A 99 13.03 3.88 -1.80
N ILE A 100 13.05 2.55 -1.82
CA ILE A 100 12.09 1.72 -1.07
C ILE A 100 12.75 1.27 0.22
N PHE A 101 12.20 1.70 1.34
CA PHE A 101 12.70 1.36 2.67
C PHE A 101 11.98 0.10 3.16
N ARG A 102 12.71 -1.02 3.26
CA ARG A 102 12.16 -2.25 3.86
C ARG A 102 12.34 -2.21 5.37
N LEU A 103 11.24 -2.31 6.11
CA LEU A 103 11.23 -2.34 7.56
C LEU A 103 11.71 -3.69 8.08
N LYS A 104 13.03 -3.86 8.08
CA LYS A 104 13.72 -4.99 8.70
C LYS A 104 14.42 -4.61 9.99
N MET A 105 14.35 -3.33 10.35
CA MET A 105 15.15 -2.73 11.42
C MET A 105 14.30 -1.77 12.24
N LEU A 106 14.41 -1.88 13.56
CA LEU A 106 13.82 -0.94 14.50
C LEU A 106 14.94 -0.13 15.07
N VAL A 107 14.92 1.18 15.04
CA VAL A 107 15.90 1.91 15.84
C VAL A 107 15.17 2.40 17.07
N ALA A 108 15.52 1.83 18.22
CA ALA A 108 15.25 2.50 19.47
C ALA A 108 16.27 3.63 19.62
N PRO A 109 15.88 4.83 20.07
CA PRO A 109 16.85 5.72 20.68
C PRO A 109 17.65 4.96 21.74
#